data_AF-A0A7R9GLC4-F1
#
_entry.id   AF-A0A7R9GLC4-F1
#
_cell.length_a   1.000
_cell.length_b   1.000
_cell.length_c   1.000
_cell.angle_alpha   90.00
_cell.angle_beta   90.00
_cell.angle_gamma   90.00
#
_symmetry.space_group_name_H-M   'P 1'
#
loop_
_entity.id
_entity.type
_entity.pdbx_description
1 polymer ?
#
loop_
_entity_poly.entity_id
_entity_poly.type
_entity_poly.pdbx_seq_one_letter_code
_entity_poly.pdbx_strand_id
1 'polypeptide(L)'
;MPDYWLKDQKDLLGMILDRSRSLGMKPVLPCFPGFVPQEVLKKNPGSTARQLTTWNNFNCPNYSWCASLYLLDPGSVLYSEISQAFVKQLIADFGTDHLYSCDLFNENGIPGGVDPVEYLNTVGKGVYNSLAAVDPDAIWVMQGWMLENSGQWTPALAEALLTSVPIGSMLVLDLYAEMFPQYPKFKSFYGQPFVFCLLNNFGGRKGMFGDIEDVVQGPRKALNFENSSLAGIGIAPEGIHSNYVLYDVFLELPLYLSKDQNHDVDVEAWTHEYGMRRYGLSMGSDIHDWHSVT
;
A
#
# COMPACT_ATOMS: atom_id res chain seq x y z
N MET A 1 23.72 -12.65 1.33
CA MET A 1 23.41 -12.56 -0.10
C MET A 1 24.71 -12.66 -0.88
N PRO A 2 24.75 -13.35 -2.03
CA PRO A 2 25.94 -13.37 -2.91
C PRO A 2 26.25 -11.99 -3.49
N ASP A 3 27.51 -11.72 -3.83
CA ASP A 3 27.95 -10.40 -4.30
C ASP A 3 27.26 -9.95 -5.60
N TYR A 4 26.95 -10.89 -6.51
CA TYR A 4 26.28 -10.58 -7.78
C TYR A 4 24.83 -10.12 -7.59
N TRP A 5 24.20 -10.49 -6.48
CA TRP A 5 22.77 -10.25 -6.26
C TRP A 5 22.40 -8.77 -6.34
N LEU A 6 23.21 -7.90 -5.73
CA LEU A 6 22.94 -6.46 -5.69
C LEU A 6 22.98 -5.86 -7.10
N LYS A 7 23.95 -6.29 -7.92
CA LYS A 7 24.07 -5.83 -9.30
C LYS A 7 22.88 -6.31 -10.13
N ASP A 8 22.55 -7.59 -10.06
CA ASP A 8 21.48 -8.19 -10.87
C ASP A 8 20.12 -7.59 -10.51
N GLN A 9 19.85 -7.32 -9.23
CA GLN A 9 18.61 -6.64 -8.80
C GLN A 9 18.58 -5.17 -9.25
N LYS A 10 19.71 -4.46 -9.22
CA LYS A 10 19.80 -3.08 -9.72
C LYS A 10 19.50 -3.02 -11.22
N ASP A 11 20.12 -3.92 -11.99
CA ASP A 11 19.93 -3.99 -13.45
C ASP A 11 18.48 -4.36 -13.79
N LEU A 12 17.92 -5.36 -13.11
CA LEU A 12 16.52 -5.77 -13.28
C LEU A 12 15.53 -4.64 -12.95
N LEU A 13 15.75 -3.94 -11.83
CA LEU A 13 14.89 -2.81 -11.47
C LEU A 13 14.92 -1.73 -12.55
N GLY A 14 16.10 -1.40 -13.09
CA GLY A 14 16.22 -0.47 -14.21
C GLY A 14 15.37 -0.88 -15.42
N MET A 15 15.44 -2.16 -15.82
CA MET A 15 14.63 -2.70 -16.92
C MET A 15 13.12 -2.62 -16.66
N ILE A 16 12.68 -2.88 -15.42
CA ILE A 16 11.27 -2.79 -15.03
C ILE A 16 10.80 -1.34 -15.10
N LEU A 17 11.56 -0.40 -14.52
CA LEU A 17 11.19 1.01 -14.48
C LEU A 17 11.12 1.62 -15.88
N ASP A 18 12.11 1.32 -16.74
CA ASP A 18 12.12 1.78 -18.13
C ASP A 18 10.90 1.25 -18.90
N ARG A 19 10.57 -0.04 -18.73
CA ARG A 19 9.39 -0.63 -19.37
C ARG A 19 8.10 -0.01 -18.85
N SER A 20 7.94 0.15 -17.53
CA SER A 20 6.77 0.77 -16.92
C SER A 20 6.55 2.20 -17.45
N ARG A 21 7.59 3.02 -17.45
CA ARG A 21 7.52 4.41 -17.93
C ARG A 21 7.25 4.49 -19.43
N SER A 22 7.79 3.56 -20.23
CA SER A 22 7.48 3.50 -21.67
C SER A 22 5.99 3.26 -21.97
N LEU A 23 5.25 2.70 -21.01
CA LEU A 23 3.80 2.47 -21.08
C LEU A 23 2.98 3.58 -20.42
N GLY A 24 3.63 4.65 -19.92
CA GLY A 24 2.98 5.73 -19.20
C GLY A 24 2.60 5.39 -17.76
N MET A 25 3.07 4.26 -17.22
CA MET A 25 2.89 3.93 -15.80
C MET A 25 3.79 4.80 -14.95
N LYS A 26 3.37 5.05 -13.70
CA LYS A 26 4.16 5.74 -12.67
C LYS A 26 4.59 4.76 -11.58
N PRO A 27 5.83 4.23 -11.64
CA PRO A 27 6.35 3.37 -10.59
C PRO A 27 6.36 4.06 -9.22
N VAL A 28 5.99 3.33 -8.17
CA VAL A 28 6.18 3.76 -6.79
C VAL A 28 7.53 3.25 -6.31
N LEU A 29 8.41 4.15 -5.91
CA LEU A 29 9.75 3.83 -5.43
C LEU A 29 9.77 3.71 -3.90
N PRO A 30 10.70 2.98 -3.28
CA PRO A 30 10.79 2.95 -1.82
C PRO A 30 11.25 4.30 -1.23
N CYS A 31 10.81 4.61 -0.02
CA CYS A 31 11.47 5.57 0.89
C CYS A 31 12.04 4.88 2.13
N PHE A 32 12.78 5.63 2.95
CA PHE A 32 13.37 5.10 4.18
C PHE A 32 12.32 5.07 5.30
N PRO A 33 11.93 3.89 5.83
CA PRO A 33 10.92 3.76 6.90
C PRO A 33 11.50 3.99 8.31
N GLY A 34 12.77 4.40 8.45
CA GLY A 34 13.37 4.63 9.78
C GLY A 34 13.95 3.39 10.47
N PHE A 35 13.77 2.19 9.90
CA PHE A 35 14.33 0.96 10.48
C PHE A 35 15.84 0.86 10.27
N VAL A 36 16.61 0.75 11.36
CA VAL A 36 18.07 0.64 11.33
C VAL A 36 18.58 -0.50 12.21
N PRO A 37 19.72 -1.12 11.85
CA PRO A 37 20.41 -2.03 12.75
C PRO A 37 21.05 -1.26 13.91
N GLN A 38 21.24 -1.95 15.04
CA GLN A 38 21.86 -1.40 16.25
C GLN A 38 23.22 -0.70 15.98
N GLU A 39 23.98 -1.18 15.01
CA GLU A 39 25.28 -0.64 14.61
C GLU A 39 25.21 0.82 14.15
N VAL A 40 24.08 1.25 13.58
CA VAL A 40 23.86 2.66 13.22
C VAL A 40 23.80 3.51 14.50
N LEU A 41 23.14 3.03 15.54
CA LEU A 41 23.05 3.74 16.82
C LEU A 41 24.39 3.75 17.58
N LYS A 42 25.18 2.67 17.47
CA LYS A 42 26.56 2.64 18.03
C LYS A 42 27.46 3.72 17.40
N LYS A 43 27.28 3.99 16.10
CA LYS A 43 28.04 5.03 15.38
C LYS A 43 27.47 6.44 15.58
N ASN A 44 26.20 6.56 15.95
CA ASN A 44 25.50 7.83 16.15
C ASN A 44 24.94 7.93 17.59
N PRO A 45 25.82 8.00 18.60
CA PRO A 45 25.39 8.05 20.00
C PRO A 45 24.52 9.30 20.24
N GLY A 46 23.40 9.13 20.95
CA GLY A 46 22.44 10.20 21.23
C GLY A 46 21.26 10.28 20.25
N SER A 47 21.21 9.43 19.24
CA SER A 47 20.05 9.34 18.34
C SER A 47 18.82 8.81 19.07
N THR A 48 17.67 9.46 18.86
CA THR A 48 16.39 8.99 19.37
C THR A 48 15.90 7.82 18.54
N ALA A 49 15.88 6.64 19.12
CA ALA A 49 15.44 5.41 18.48
C ALA A 49 14.79 4.48 19.50
N ARG A 50 13.86 3.64 19.03
CA ARG A 50 13.23 2.62 19.86
C ARG A 50 13.54 1.23 19.32
N GLN A 51 13.81 0.30 20.22
CA GLN A 51 13.91 -1.11 19.85
C GLN A 51 12.49 -1.64 19.58
N LEU A 52 12.31 -2.36 18.48
CA LEU A 52 11.02 -2.98 18.17
C LEU A 52 10.84 -4.29 18.94
N THR A 53 9.59 -4.64 19.21
CA THR A 53 9.21 -5.93 19.77
C THR A 53 9.27 -7.02 18.71
N THR A 54 9.32 -8.28 19.15
CA THR A 54 9.25 -9.42 18.23
C THR A 54 7.96 -9.39 17.42
N TRP A 55 8.09 -9.49 16.10
CA TRP A 55 6.98 -9.75 15.18
C TRP A 55 6.80 -11.26 14.99
N ASN A 56 5.56 -11.77 14.99
CA ASN A 56 5.19 -13.17 14.71
C ASN A 56 6.10 -14.25 15.34
N ASN A 57 6.47 -14.10 16.61
CA ASN A 57 7.36 -15.01 17.32
C ASN A 57 8.72 -15.28 16.64
N PHE A 58 9.21 -14.35 15.81
CA PHE A 58 10.61 -14.31 15.38
C PHE A 58 11.54 -13.94 16.55
N ASN A 59 11.48 -14.75 17.61
CA ASN A 59 12.40 -14.71 18.73
C ASN A 59 13.70 -15.36 18.24
N CYS A 60 14.76 -14.59 18.04
CA CYS A 60 16.05 -15.13 17.67
C CYS A 60 17.04 -15.02 18.85
N PRO A 61 16.89 -15.83 19.91
CA PRO A 61 17.77 -15.78 21.08
C PRO A 61 19.24 -16.07 20.73
N ASN A 62 19.50 -16.75 19.60
CA ASN A 62 20.83 -17.13 19.14
C ASN A 62 21.40 -16.24 18.02
N TYR A 63 20.64 -15.24 17.56
CA TYR A 63 21.06 -14.35 16.47
C TYR A 63 20.94 -12.90 16.91
N SER A 64 22.09 -12.29 17.19
CA SER A 64 22.22 -10.90 17.66
C SER A 64 21.56 -9.87 16.72
N TRP A 65 21.26 -10.22 15.47
CA TRP A 65 20.68 -9.30 14.48
C TRP A 65 19.15 -9.19 14.53
N CYS A 66 18.39 -10.19 15.01
CA CYS A 66 16.92 -10.04 15.12
C CYS A 66 16.50 -9.18 16.32
N ALA A 67 17.27 -9.20 17.41
CA ALA A 67 17.02 -8.34 18.56
C ALA A 67 17.52 -6.90 18.35
N SER A 68 18.03 -6.58 17.17
CA SER A 68 18.80 -5.36 16.90
C SER A 68 18.12 -4.45 15.87
N LEU A 69 16.81 -4.57 15.68
CA LEU A 69 16.06 -3.65 14.82
C LEU A 69 15.49 -2.50 15.64
N TYR A 70 15.89 -1.29 15.25
CA TYR A 70 15.45 -0.06 15.89
C TYR A 70 14.68 0.80 14.89
N LEU A 71 13.62 1.44 15.33
CA LEU A 71 12.96 2.51 14.59
C LEU A 71 13.54 3.84 15.06
N LEU A 72 14.24 4.55 14.17
CA LEU A 72 14.61 5.94 14.38
C LEU A 72 13.35 6.80 14.49
N ASP A 73 13.37 7.77 15.39
CA ASP A 73 12.30 8.77 15.46
C ASP A 73 12.31 9.63 14.17
N PRO A 74 11.22 9.68 13.40
CA PRO A 74 11.15 10.51 12.19
C PRO A 74 11.32 12.01 12.44
N GLY A 75 11.13 12.48 13.67
CA GLY A 75 11.46 13.85 14.07
C GLY A 75 12.95 14.10 14.33
N SER A 76 13.80 13.07 14.29
CA SER A 76 15.24 13.19 14.57
C SER A 76 16.05 13.65 13.35
N VAL A 77 17.18 14.32 13.63
CA VAL A 77 18.14 14.75 12.58
C VAL A 77 18.67 13.55 11.80
N LEU A 78 19.06 12.47 12.50
CA LEU A 78 19.63 11.29 11.86
C LEU A 78 18.62 10.62 10.90
N TYR A 79 17.34 10.56 11.27
CA TYR A 79 16.32 10.04 10.36
C TYR A 79 16.29 10.83 9.06
N SER A 80 16.26 12.16 9.15
CA SER A 80 16.19 13.02 7.98
C SER A 80 17.42 12.90 7.10
N GLU A 81 18.63 12.84 7.69
CA GLU A 81 19.87 12.65 6.95
C GLU A 81 19.89 11.34 6.16
N ILE A 82 19.52 10.22 6.80
CA ILE A 82 19.48 8.90 6.15
C ILE A 82 18.38 8.87 5.09
N SER A 83 17.18 9.38 5.40
CA SER A 83 16.06 9.40 4.47
C SER A 83 16.39 10.19 3.20
N GLN A 84 16.95 11.39 3.35
CA GLN A 84 17.36 12.21 2.22
C GLN A 84 18.49 11.57 1.42
N ALA A 85 19.49 10.96 2.07
CA ALA A 85 20.57 10.27 1.38
C ALA A 85 20.06 9.06 0.58
N PHE A 86 19.15 8.29 1.15
CA PHE A 86 18.53 7.13 0.51
C PHE A 86 17.76 7.54 -0.76
N VAL A 87 16.87 8.53 -0.65
CA VAL A 87 16.05 8.99 -1.77
C VAL A 87 16.91 9.69 -2.83
N LYS A 88 17.89 10.52 -2.44
CA LYS A 88 18.84 11.13 -3.40
C LYS A 88 19.56 10.09 -4.23
N GLN A 89 20.04 9.01 -3.61
CA GLN A 89 20.74 7.95 -4.31
C GLN A 89 19.81 7.17 -5.24
N LEU A 90 18.58 6.89 -4.79
CA LEU A 90 17.57 6.20 -5.59
C LEU A 90 17.19 7.00 -6.86
N ILE A 91 16.97 8.30 -6.71
CA ILE A 91 16.68 9.21 -7.82
C ILE A 91 17.89 9.32 -8.76
N ALA A 92 19.11 9.39 -8.23
CA ALA A 92 20.31 9.46 -9.06
C ALA A 92 20.48 8.20 -9.93
N ASP A 93 20.12 7.03 -9.41
CA ASP A 93 20.23 5.76 -10.13
C ASP A 93 19.07 5.50 -11.11
N PHE A 94 17.85 5.94 -10.76
CA PHE A 94 16.64 5.50 -11.47
C PHE A 94 15.68 6.61 -11.88
N GLY A 95 15.96 7.88 -11.58
CA GLY A 95 14.98 8.96 -11.71
C GLY A 95 13.79 8.78 -10.76
N THR A 96 12.72 9.54 -10.97
CA THR A 96 11.52 9.46 -10.13
C THR A 96 10.24 9.80 -10.90
N ASP A 97 9.13 9.31 -10.36
CA ASP A 97 7.76 9.62 -10.75
C ASP A 97 6.99 10.25 -9.56
N HIS A 98 7.74 10.76 -8.59
CA HIS A 98 7.32 11.48 -7.37
C HIS A 98 6.53 10.66 -6.34
N LEU A 99 6.37 9.35 -6.55
CA LEU A 99 5.64 8.47 -5.64
C LEU A 99 6.61 7.62 -4.82
N TYR A 100 6.52 7.72 -3.50
CA TYR A 100 7.40 7.00 -2.58
C TYR A 100 6.63 6.22 -1.53
N SER A 101 6.95 4.94 -1.33
CA SER A 101 6.32 4.08 -0.33
C SER A 101 7.27 3.67 0.78
N CYS A 102 6.83 3.89 2.01
CA CYS A 102 7.45 3.37 3.22
C CYS A 102 6.44 3.36 4.36
N ASP A 103 6.43 2.27 5.13
CA ASP A 103 5.42 1.99 6.15
C ASP A 103 6.08 1.70 7.50
N LEU A 104 5.79 2.54 8.50
CA LEU A 104 6.44 2.51 9.81
C LEU A 104 5.69 1.62 10.82
N PHE A 105 4.39 1.47 10.62
CA PHE A 105 3.50 0.81 11.57
C PHE A 105 2.79 -0.42 10.99
N ASN A 106 3.26 -0.93 9.85
CA ASN A 106 2.74 -2.18 9.30
C ASN A 106 2.98 -3.31 10.31
N GLU A 107 1.88 -3.79 10.92
CA GLU A 107 1.89 -4.81 11.99
C GLU A 107 2.78 -4.46 13.20
N ASN A 108 3.02 -3.17 13.41
CA ASN A 108 3.82 -2.66 14.51
C ASN A 108 2.97 -1.74 15.40
N GLY A 109 3.28 -1.75 16.71
CA GLY A 109 2.60 -0.90 17.67
C GLY A 109 3.06 0.56 17.64
N ILE A 110 2.14 1.48 17.93
CA ILE A 110 2.49 2.85 18.33
C ILE A 110 3.24 2.77 19.66
N PRO A 111 4.42 3.42 19.80
CA PRO A 111 5.18 3.35 21.04
C PRO A 111 4.39 3.90 22.24
N GLY A 112 4.48 3.21 23.37
CA GLY A 112 3.95 3.69 24.64
C GLY A 112 4.88 4.68 25.34
N GLY A 113 4.36 5.40 26.35
CA GLY A 113 5.15 6.36 27.15
C GLY A 113 5.32 7.75 26.52
N VAL A 114 4.68 7.98 25.37
CA VAL A 114 4.56 9.29 24.69
C VAL A 114 3.09 9.60 24.45
N ASP A 115 2.76 10.88 24.22
CA ASP A 115 1.43 11.21 23.71
C ASP A 115 1.31 10.69 22.26
N PRO A 116 0.38 9.77 21.97
CA PRO A 116 0.34 9.10 20.68
C PRO A 116 -0.12 10.02 19.55
N VAL A 117 -0.91 11.06 19.83
CA VAL A 117 -1.37 12.03 18.82
C VAL A 117 -0.22 12.94 18.42
N GLU A 118 0.49 13.52 19.38
CA GLU A 118 1.67 14.35 19.13
C GLU A 118 2.78 13.56 18.42
N TYR A 119 3.00 12.32 18.85
CA TYR A 119 3.98 11.43 18.22
C TYR A 119 3.64 11.16 16.76
N LEU A 120 2.40 10.76 16.45
CA LEU A 120 1.98 10.48 15.06
C LEU A 120 2.02 11.72 14.17
N ASN A 121 1.70 12.89 14.73
CA ASN A 121 1.84 14.15 13.99
C ASN A 121 3.31 14.46 13.64
N THR A 122 4.21 14.22 14.60
CA THR A 122 5.67 14.35 14.39
C THR A 122 6.18 13.36 13.36
N VAL A 123 5.70 12.12 13.42
CA VAL A 123 6.05 11.06 12.48
C VAL A 123 5.70 11.46 11.06
N GLY A 124 4.45 11.82 10.78
CA GLY A 124 4.04 12.12 9.41
C GLY A 124 4.72 13.38 8.86
N LYS A 125 4.91 14.43 9.67
CA LYS A 125 5.75 15.59 9.31
C LYS A 125 7.19 15.21 9.00
N GLY A 126 7.80 14.37 9.84
CA GLY A 126 9.19 13.95 9.69
C GLY A 126 9.44 13.15 8.42
N VAL A 127 8.54 12.20 8.12
CA VAL A 127 8.56 11.41 6.87
C VAL A 127 8.41 12.34 5.67
N TYR A 128 7.33 13.12 5.62
CA TYR A 128 7.04 13.99 4.47
C TYR A 128 8.10 15.06 4.23
N ASN A 129 8.52 15.78 5.27
CA ASN A 129 9.52 16.84 5.13
C ASN A 129 10.87 16.29 4.64
N SER A 130 11.23 15.06 5.04
CA SER A 130 12.46 14.43 4.56
C SER A 130 12.38 14.04 3.08
N LEU A 131 11.20 13.66 2.58
CA LEU A 131 10.95 13.44 1.16
C LEU A 131 10.95 14.76 0.38
N ALA A 132 10.15 15.73 0.82
CA ALA A 132 10.00 17.04 0.20
C ALA A 132 11.30 17.85 0.13
N ALA A 133 12.24 17.59 1.05
CA ALA A 133 13.58 18.19 1.02
C ALA A 133 14.44 17.71 -0.16
N VAL A 134 14.10 16.56 -0.77
CA VAL A 134 14.79 16.00 -1.94
C VAL A 134 13.96 16.18 -3.21
N ASP A 135 12.66 15.91 -3.12
CA ASP A 135 11.71 15.97 -4.22
C ASP A 135 10.48 16.77 -3.77
N PRO A 136 10.37 18.06 -4.14
CA PRO A 136 9.28 18.94 -3.70
C PRO A 136 7.87 18.47 -4.11
N ASP A 137 7.77 17.61 -5.14
CA ASP A 137 6.51 17.07 -5.64
C ASP A 137 6.19 15.69 -5.04
N ALA A 138 6.95 15.24 -4.04
CA ALA A 138 6.82 13.92 -3.44
C ALA A 138 5.43 13.66 -2.84
N ILE A 139 4.88 12.49 -3.21
CA ILE A 139 3.67 11.90 -2.65
C ILE A 139 4.07 10.66 -1.85
N TRP A 140 3.73 10.66 -0.57
CA TRP A 140 3.91 9.49 0.30
C TRP A 140 2.78 8.48 0.08
N VAL A 141 3.09 7.35 -0.54
CA VAL A 141 2.18 6.21 -0.72
C VAL A 141 2.25 5.31 0.50
N MET A 142 1.16 5.25 1.27
CA MET A 142 1.10 4.52 2.54
C MET A 142 0.09 3.38 2.47
N GLN A 143 0.49 2.19 2.94
CA GLN A 143 -0.42 1.07 3.11
C GLN A 143 -1.38 1.32 4.28
N GLY A 144 -2.68 1.18 4.03
CA GLY A 144 -3.74 1.32 5.04
C GLY A 144 -3.92 0.11 5.94
N TRP A 145 -3.19 -1.00 5.73
CA TRP A 145 -3.33 -2.26 6.50
C TRP A 145 -3.29 -2.05 8.01
N MET A 146 -2.38 -1.18 8.47
CA MET A 146 -2.23 -0.87 9.90
C MET A 146 -3.54 -0.38 10.53
N LEU A 147 -4.40 0.33 9.78
CA LEU A 147 -5.65 0.92 10.26
C LEU A 147 -6.74 -0.13 10.52
N GLU A 148 -6.62 -1.29 9.89
CA GLU A 148 -7.53 -2.43 10.01
C GLU A 148 -6.98 -3.48 11.00
N ASN A 149 -5.72 -3.90 10.82
CA ASN A 149 -5.20 -5.16 11.34
C ASN A 149 -4.97 -5.25 12.86
N SER A 150 -4.81 -4.10 13.52
CA SER A 150 -4.20 -4.06 14.86
C SER A 150 -5.17 -3.62 15.94
N GLY A 151 -6.36 -3.12 15.58
CA GLY A 151 -7.36 -2.59 16.52
C GLY A 151 -6.92 -1.35 17.33
N GLN A 152 -5.64 -1.00 17.31
CA GLN A 152 -5.07 0.14 18.05
C GLN A 152 -5.42 1.50 17.41
N TRP A 153 -5.71 1.53 16.10
CA TRP A 153 -5.93 2.77 15.36
C TRP A 153 -7.36 3.29 15.54
N THR A 154 -7.47 4.29 16.41
CA THR A 154 -8.70 5.08 16.59
C THR A 154 -8.78 6.21 15.57
N PRO A 155 -9.98 6.79 15.34
CA PRO A 155 -10.12 7.97 14.49
C PRO A 155 -9.18 9.11 14.86
N ALA A 156 -8.97 9.38 16.16
CA ALA A 156 -8.10 10.48 16.59
C ALA A 156 -6.63 10.23 16.21
N LEU A 157 -6.16 8.99 16.30
CA LEU A 157 -4.79 8.60 15.94
C LEU A 157 -4.57 8.63 14.43
N ALA A 158 -5.53 8.09 13.67
CA ALA A 158 -5.47 8.13 12.21
C ALA A 158 -5.52 9.59 11.70
N GLU A 159 -6.41 10.42 12.26
CA GLU A 159 -6.51 11.84 11.91
C GLU A 159 -5.19 12.57 12.19
N ALA A 160 -4.56 12.32 13.35
CA ALA A 160 -3.29 12.94 13.72
C ALA A 160 -2.17 12.67 12.71
N LEU A 161 -2.10 11.45 12.16
CA LEU A 161 -1.13 11.07 11.13
C LEU A 161 -1.51 11.62 9.76
N LEU A 162 -2.74 11.35 9.29
CA LEU A 162 -3.18 11.64 7.94
C LEU A 162 -3.26 13.16 7.64
N THR A 163 -3.54 13.97 8.67
CA THR A 163 -3.59 15.44 8.57
C THR A 163 -2.27 16.12 8.94
N SER A 164 -1.22 15.36 9.26
CA SER A 164 0.10 15.92 9.58
C SER A 164 0.86 16.43 8.35
N VAL A 165 0.41 16.06 7.15
CA VAL A 165 0.99 16.43 5.86
C VAL A 165 -0.05 17.17 5.01
N PRO A 166 0.37 17.98 4.01
CA PRO A 166 -0.59 18.67 3.13
C PRO A 166 -1.54 17.69 2.44
N ILE A 167 -2.77 18.14 2.18
CA ILE A 167 -3.75 17.35 1.41
C ILE A 167 -3.20 17.13 0.00
N GLY A 168 -3.18 15.87 -0.45
CA GLY A 168 -2.64 15.46 -1.75
C GLY A 168 -1.17 15.04 -1.72
N SER A 169 -0.45 15.29 -0.62
CA SER A 169 0.92 14.83 -0.42
C SER A 169 1.03 13.41 0.15
N MET A 170 -0.11 12.76 0.40
CA MET A 170 -0.21 11.36 0.80
C MET A 170 -1.27 10.65 -0.05
N LEU A 171 -0.96 9.43 -0.48
CA LEU A 171 -1.90 8.53 -1.13
C LEU A 171 -2.07 7.29 -0.26
N VAL A 172 -3.27 7.08 0.27
CA VAL A 172 -3.55 5.94 1.15
C VAL A 172 -4.06 4.75 0.32
N LEU A 173 -3.46 3.58 0.49
CA LEU A 173 -3.98 2.34 -0.07
C LEU A 173 -4.93 1.70 0.94
N ASP A 174 -6.24 1.80 0.75
CA ASP A 174 -7.24 1.11 1.59
C ASP A 174 -7.17 -0.38 1.25
N LEU A 175 -6.27 -1.10 1.93
CA LEU A 175 -5.60 -2.28 1.38
C LEU A 175 -6.51 -3.50 1.23
N TYR A 176 -7.46 -3.67 2.13
CA TYR A 176 -8.42 -4.79 2.17
C TYR A 176 -9.86 -4.28 2.03
N ALA A 177 -10.06 -3.34 1.12
CA ALA A 177 -11.29 -2.55 1.06
C ALA A 177 -12.50 -3.33 0.54
N GLU A 178 -12.30 -4.45 -0.17
CA GLU A 178 -13.38 -5.30 -0.63
C GLU A 178 -14.11 -6.00 0.53
N MET A 179 -13.41 -6.31 1.63
CA MET A 179 -14.01 -6.95 2.82
C MET A 179 -14.16 -5.99 3.99
N PHE A 180 -13.13 -5.19 4.27
CA PHE A 180 -13.06 -4.30 5.44
C PHE A 180 -12.60 -2.90 5.03
N PRO A 181 -13.44 -2.13 4.32
CA PRO A 181 -13.10 -0.77 3.90
C PRO A 181 -12.90 0.15 5.09
N GLN A 182 -11.77 0.85 5.13
CA GLN A 182 -11.44 1.79 6.19
C GLN A 182 -11.90 3.22 5.89
N TYR A 183 -12.09 3.57 4.61
CA TYR A 183 -12.53 4.91 4.22
C TYR A 183 -13.78 5.43 4.95
N PRO A 184 -14.83 4.65 5.28
CA PRO A 184 -16.00 5.18 6.00
C PRO A 184 -15.67 5.55 7.44
N LYS A 185 -14.86 4.72 8.12
CA LYS A 185 -14.44 4.91 9.51
C LYS A 185 -13.60 6.18 9.68
N PHE A 186 -12.79 6.50 8.68
CA PHE A 186 -11.86 7.63 8.69
C PHE A 186 -12.28 8.78 7.78
N LYS A 187 -13.59 8.92 7.51
CA LYS A 187 -14.18 10.06 6.78
C LYS A 187 -13.47 10.34 5.45
N SER A 188 -13.28 9.30 4.64
CA SER A 188 -12.49 9.35 3.41
C SER A 188 -11.05 9.85 3.65
N PHE A 189 -10.39 9.24 4.64
CA PHE A 189 -9.02 9.57 5.06
C PHE A 189 -8.79 11.07 5.31
N TYR A 190 -9.80 11.74 5.86
CA TYR A 190 -9.78 13.17 6.19
C TYR A 190 -9.40 14.07 4.99
N GLY A 191 -9.78 13.63 3.78
CA GLY A 191 -9.53 14.35 2.53
C GLY A 191 -8.24 13.97 1.81
N GLN A 192 -7.36 13.16 2.40
CA GLN A 192 -6.23 12.60 1.65
C GLN A 192 -6.75 11.68 0.53
N PRO A 193 -6.16 11.74 -0.68
CA PRO A 193 -6.45 10.79 -1.74
C PRO A 193 -6.28 9.34 -1.29
N PHE A 194 -7.17 8.46 -1.72
CA PHE A 194 -7.03 7.03 -1.46
C PHE A 194 -7.34 6.13 -2.66
N VAL A 195 -6.79 4.93 -2.63
CA VAL A 195 -7.04 3.86 -3.60
C VAL A 195 -7.83 2.76 -2.92
N PHE A 196 -8.99 2.39 -3.47
CA PHE A 196 -9.74 1.21 -3.05
C PHE A 196 -9.01 -0.03 -3.55
N CYS A 197 -8.46 -0.86 -2.65
CA CYS A 197 -7.71 -2.04 -3.05
C CYS A 197 -8.51 -3.33 -2.89
N LEU A 198 -8.37 -4.22 -3.88
CA LEU A 198 -8.76 -5.62 -3.81
C LEU A 198 -7.56 -6.44 -3.32
N LEU A 199 -7.61 -6.92 -2.08
CA LEU A 199 -6.56 -7.79 -1.53
C LEU A 199 -6.75 -9.22 -2.01
N ASN A 200 -7.94 -9.80 -1.77
CA ASN A 200 -8.40 -11.16 -2.10
C ASN A 200 -7.56 -12.33 -1.56
N ASN A 201 -6.24 -12.33 -1.79
CA ASN A 201 -5.37 -13.46 -1.51
C ASN A 201 -4.39 -13.14 -0.36
N PHE A 202 -4.36 -14.06 0.62
CA PHE A 202 -3.39 -14.07 1.72
C PHE A 202 -2.47 -15.29 1.60
N GLY A 203 -1.17 -15.06 1.60
CA GLY A 203 -0.10 -16.06 1.63
C GLY A 203 0.00 -16.94 0.40
N GLY A 204 -0.58 -16.56 -0.74
CA GLY A 204 -0.64 -17.41 -1.93
C GLY A 204 -1.53 -18.65 -1.74
N ARG A 205 -2.42 -18.65 -0.74
CA ARG A 205 -3.29 -19.80 -0.46
C ARG A 205 -4.23 -20.05 -1.63
N LYS A 206 -4.44 -21.33 -1.93
CA LYS A 206 -5.30 -21.79 -3.02
C LYS A 206 -6.70 -22.11 -2.50
N GLY A 207 -7.69 -21.95 -3.38
CA GLY A 207 -9.10 -22.19 -3.11
C GLY A 207 -9.95 -21.23 -3.95
N MET A 208 -11.15 -21.65 -4.32
CA MET A 208 -12.14 -20.74 -4.92
C MET A 208 -12.69 -19.88 -3.80
N PHE A 209 -12.45 -18.57 -3.87
CA PHE A 209 -12.83 -17.63 -2.83
C PHE A 209 -12.96 -16.21 -3.38
N GLY A 210 -14.04 -15.54 -2.98
CA GLY A 210 -14.36 -14.15 -3.29
C GLY A 210 -15.82 -14.04 -3.72
N ASP A 211 -16.31 -12.81 -3.70
CA ASP A 211 -17.68 -12.44 -4.05
C ASP A 211 -17.61 -11.39 -5.16
N ILE A 212 -18.11 -11.72 -6.36
CA ILE A 212 -18.01 -10.83 -7.52
C ILE A 212 -18.91 -9.61 -7.34
N GLU A 213 -20.08 -9.76 -6.73
CA GLU A 213 -20.98 -8.63 -6.47
C GLU A 213 -20.31 -7.60 -5.57
N ASP A 214 -19.68 -8.02 -4.48
CA ASP A 214 -18.99 -7.11 -3.56
C ASP A 214 -17.77 -6.44 -4.23
N VAL A 215 -17.02 -7.20 -5.04
CA VAL A 215 -15.88 -6.67 -5.81
C VAL A 215 -16.33 -5.58 -6.81
N VAL A 216 -17.45 -5.77 -7.48
CA VAL A 216 -18.01 -4.80 -8.44
C VAL A 216 -18.58 -3.57 -7.71
N GLN A 217 -19.32 -3.77 -6.62
CA GLN A 217 -20.07 -2.71 -5.95
C GLN A 217 -19.20 -1.87 -5.01
N GLY A 218 -18.12 -2.44 -4.44
CA GLY A 218 -17.24 -1.79 -3.48
C GLY A 218 -16.70 -0.44 -3.97
N PRO A 219 -16.00 -0.37 -5.12
CA PRO A 219 -15.51 0.89 -5.68
C PRO A 219 -16.61 1.92 -5.94
N ARG A 220 -17.82 1.51 -6.36
CA ARG A 220 -18.95 2.43 -6.56
C ARG A 220 -19.43 3.02 -5.24
N LYS A 221 -19.52 2.22 -4.18
CA LYS A 221 -19.83 2.69 -2.82
C LYS A 221 -18.77 3.69 -2.33
N ALA A 222 -17.49 3.44 -2.61
CA ALA A 222 -16.41 4.36 -2.26
C ALA A 222 -16.46 5.67 -3.07
N LEU A 223 -16.77 5.62 -4.37
CA LEU A 223 -16.89 6.79 -5.24
C LEU A 223 -18.05 7.71 -4.84
N ASN A 224 -19.18 7.11 -4.43
CA ASN A 224 -20.40 7.81 -4.04
C ASN A 224 -20.44 8.20 -2.55
N PHE A 225 -19.40 7.86 -1.79
CA PHE A 225 -19.30 8.28 -0.39
C PHE A 225 -19.26 9.81 -0.28
N GLU A 226 -19.88 10.34 0.78
CA GLU A 226 -19.92 11.78 1.02
C GLU A 226 -18.51 12.35 1.14
N ASN A 227 -18.21 13.41 0.36
CA ASN A 227 -16.88 14.02 0.27
C ASN A 227 -15.75 13.01 -0.06
N SER A 228 -16.06 11.96 -0.83
CA SER A 228 -15.08 10.95 -1.23
C SER A 228 -13.86 11.58 -1.91
N SER A 229 -12.68 11.20 -1.42
CA SER A 229 -11.36 11.48 -1.97
C SER A 229 -10.79 10.26 -2.73
N LEU A 230 -11.66 9.36 -3.20
CA LEU A 230 -11.26 8.21 -4.00
C LEU A 230 -10.53 8.69 -5.26
N ALA A 231 -9.27 8.27 -5.40
CA ALA A 231 -8.39 8.64 -6.50
C ALA A 231 -8.20 7.50 -7.52
N GLY A 232 -8.59 6.28 -7.17
CA GLY A 232 -8.53 5.14 -8.06
C GLY A 232 -8.84 3.81 -7.37
N ILE A 233 -8.64 2.73 -8.11
CA ILE A 233 -8.74 1.35 -7.60
C ILE A 233 -7.42 0.62 -7.85
N GLY A 234 -7.14 -0.43 -7.07
CA GLY A 234 -5.90 -1.20 -7.19
C GLY A 234 -6.05 -2.65 -6.76
N ILE A 235 -5.15 -3.51 -7.20
CA ILE A 235 -5.06 -4.90 -6.73
C ILE A 235 -3.82 -5.02 -5.85
N ALA A 236 -3.95 -5.66 -4.70
CA ALA A 236 -2.86 -5.82 -3.73
C ALA A 236 -2.68 -7.27 -3.22
N PRO A 237 -2.88 -8.32 -4.03
CA PRO A 237 -2.83 -9.69 -3.52
C PRO A 237 -1.44 -10.09 -3.02
N GLU A 238 -1.39 -10.84 -1.92
CA GLU A 238 -0.12 -11.43 -1.45
C GLU A 238 0.38 -12.53 -2.40
N GLY A 239 -0.52 -13.12 -3.21
CA GLY A 239 -0.18 -14.07 -4.28
C GLY A 239 -1.17 -14.02 -5.44
N ILE A 240 -0.64 -14.08 -6.67
CA ILE A 240 -1.39 -13.77 -7.92
C ILE A 240 -1.90 -14.98 -8.70
N HIS A 241 -1.66 -16.21 -8.25
CA HIS A 241 -1.91 -17.43 -9.03
C HIS A 241 -3.24 -18.12 -8.69
N SER A 242 -4.29 -17.36 -8.39
CA SER A 242 -5.63 -17.84 -8.01
C SER A 242 -6.73 -16.88 -8.46
N ASN A 243 -7.98 -17.36 -8.50
CA ASN A 243 -9.21 -16.54 -8.66
C ASN A 243 -9.18 -15.45 -9.76
N TYR A 244 -8.61 -15.74 -10.93
CA TYR A 244 -8.42 -14.78 -12.02
C TYR A 244 -9.66 -13.97 -12.41
N VAL A 245 -10.85 -14.55 -12.27
CA VAL A 245 -12.14 -13.91 -12.57
C VAL A 245 -12.37 -12.62 -11.77
N LEU A 246 -11.94 -12.59 -10.50
CA LEU A 246 -12.10 -11.41 -9.63
C LEU A 246 -11.19 -10.27 -10.07
N TYR A 247 -9.94 -10.58 -10.43
CA TYR A 247 -9.00 -9.57 -10.89
C TYR A 247 -9.40 -9.04 -12.27
N ASP A 248 -9.94 -9.88 -13.15
CA ASP A 248 -10.38 -9.48 -14.49
C ASP A 248 -11.55 -8.48 -14.41
N VAL A 249 -12.61 -8.81 -13.65
CA VAL A 249 -13.75 -7.87 -13.49
C VAL A 249 -13.29 -6.58 -12.81
N PHE A 250 -12.47 -6.69 -11.76
CA PHE A 250 -12.05 -5.52 -10.99
C PHE A 250 -11.20 -4.55 -11.82
N LEU A 251 -10.31 -5.06 -12.67
CA LEU A 251 -9.48 -4.24 -13.55
C LEU A 251 -10.25 -3.63 -14.73
N GLU A 252 -11.43 -4.17 -15.09
CA GLU A 252 -12.34 -3.56 -16.07
C GLU A 252 -13.21 -2.45 -15.47
N LEU A 253 -13.44 -2.45 -14.14
CA LEU A 253 -14.30 -1.46 -13.47
C LEU A 253 -14.00 0.02 -13.79
N PRO A 254 -12.75 0.48 -13.99
CA PRO A 254 -12.50 1.88 -14.34
C PRO A 254 -13.20 2.34 -15.64
N LEU A 255 -13.58 1.42 -16.53
CA LEU A 255 -14.36 1.71 -17.73
C LEU A 255 -15.84 2.00 -17.44
N TYR A 256 -16.34 1.55 -16.29
CA TYR A 256 -17.75 1.65 -15.86
C TYR A 256 -17.94 2.57 -14.65
N LEU A 257 -16.85 2.93 -13.95
CA LEU A 257 -16.86 3.80 -12.78
C LEU A 257 -16.81 5.27 -13.19
N SER A 258 -17.98 5.91 -13.24
CA SER A 258 -18.11 7.37 -13.33
C SER A 258 -19.27 7.86 -12.47
N LYS A 259 -19.15 9.06 -11.90
CA LYS A 259 -20.24 9.70 -11.15
C LYS A 259 -21.44 10.03 -12.04
N ASP A 260 -21.19 10.24 -13.34
CA ASP A 260 -22.21 10.66 -14.31
C ASP A 260 -22.82 9.46 -15.06
N GLN A 261 -22.29 8.25 -14.86
CA GLN A 261 -22.77 7.04 -15.51
C GLN A 261 -23.30 6.03 -14.48
N ASN A 262 -24.58 5.71 -14.63
CA ASN A 262 -25.26 4.70 -13.83
C ASN A 262 -25.28 3.34 -14.56
N HIS A 263 -24.16 2.96 -15.17
CA HIS A 263 -24.00 1.66 -15.82
C HIS A 263 -23.38 0.70 -14.82
N ASP A 264 -24.21 -0.16 -14.24
CA ASP A 264 -23.75 -1.25 -13.38
C ASP A 264 -23.30 -2.45 -14.22
N VAL A 265 -22.31 -3.18 -13.70
CA VAL A 265 -21.91 -4.46 -14.29
C VAL A 265 -22.97 -5.49 -13.92
N ASP A 266 -23.64 -6.05 -14.92
CA ASP A 266 -24.46 -7.24 -14.77
C ASP A 266 -23.50 -8.44 -14.56
N VAL A 267 -23.40 -8.89 -13.31
CA VAL A 267 -22.45 -9.94 -12.91
C VAL A 267 -22.73 -11.25 -13.63
N GLU A 268 -24.00 -11.59 -13.85
CA GLU A 268 -24.39 -12.82 -14.54
C GLU A 268 -23.96 -12.77 -16.01
N ALA A 269 -24.32 -11.69 -16.70
CA ALA A 269 -23.93 -11.51 -18.10
C ALA A 269 -22.40 -11.43 -18.26
N TRP A 270 -21.72 -10.69 -17.37
CA TRP A 270 -20.27 -10.50 -17.41
C TRP A 270 -19.52 -11.82 -17.18
N THR A 271 -19.94 -12.63 -16.21
CA THR A 271 -19.29 -13.91 -15.91
C THR A 271 -19.52 -14.96 -16.99
N HIS A 272 -20.71 -14.98 -17.59
CA HIS A 272 -20.98 -15.77 -18.78
C HIS A 272 -20.03 -15.37 -19.93
N GLU A 273 -19.91 -14.07 -20.23
CA GLU A 273 -18.99 -13.56 -21.25
C GLU A 273 -17.52 -13.86 -20.93
N TYR A 274 -17.14 -13.82 -19.64
CA TYR A 274 -15.82 -14.21 -19.17
C TYR A 274 -15.51 -15.69 -19.47
N GLY A 275 -16.45 -16.59 -19.18
CA GLY A 275 -16.30 -18.02 -19.51
C GLY A 275 -16.11 -18.23 -21.01
N MET A 276 -16.92 -17.54 -21.83
CA MET A 276 -16.87 -17.63 -23.28
C MET A 276 -15.52 -17.17 -23.85
N ARG A 277 -15.04 -15.98 -23.46
CA ARG A 277 -13.75 -15.43 -23.93
C ARG A 277 -12.56 -16.24 -23.41
N ARG A 278 -12.61 -16.73 -22.18
CA ARG A 278 -11.54 -17.53 -21.58
C ARG A 278 -11.35 -18.88 -22.26
N TYR A 279 -12.44 -19.50 -22.71
CA TYR A 279 -12.41 -20.83 -23.33
C TYR A 279 -12.51 -20.81 -24.86
N GLY A 280 -12.65 -19.64 -25.48
CA GLY A 280 -12.69 -19.48 -26.93
C GLY A 280 -13.96 -20.04 -27.58
N LEU A 281 -15.09 -20.01 -26.88
CA LEU A 281 -16.37 -20.51 -27.38
C LEU A 281 -17.13 -19.43 -28.18
N SER A 282 -17.98 -19.85 -29.12
CA SER A 282 -18.81 -18.95 -29.93
C SER A 282 -20.10 -18.54 -29.19
N MET A 283 -20.52 -17.28 -29.33
CA MET A 283 -21.79 -16.77 -28.76
C MET A 283 -22.95 -17.76 -28.97
N GLY A 284 -23.61 -18.16 -27.88
CA GLY A 284 -24.69 -19.15 -27.88
C GLY A 284 -24.27 -20.58 -27.47
N SER A 285 -23.00 -20.79 -27.12
CA SER A 285 -22.58 -22.03 -26.44
C SER A 285 -23.01 -21.97 -24.99
N ASP A 286 -23.68 -23.00 -24.50
CA ASP A 286 -24.21 -23.02 -23.14
C ASP A 286 -23.09 -23.34 -22.13
N ILE A 287 -22.70 -22.33 -21.36
CA ILE A 287 -21.81 -22.50 -20.20
C ILE A 287 -22.71 -22.48 -18.96
N HIS A 288 -23.33 -23.62 -18.64
CA HIS A 288 -24.16 -23.74 -17.43
C HIS A 288 -23.35 -23.64 -16.12
N ASP A 289 -22.04 -23.94 -16.15
CA ASP A 289 -21.28 -24.18 -14.91
C ASP A 289 -20.80 -22.91 -14.19
N TRP A 290 -20.57 -21.78 -14.88
CA TRP A 290 -20.08 -20.57 -14.18
C TRP A 290 -21.14 -19.92 -13.29
N HIS A 291 -22.43 -20.04 -13.63
CA HIS A 291 -23.55 -19.60 -12.79
C HIS A 291 -23.60 -20.28 -11.41
N SER A 292 -22.93 -21.43 -11.25
CA SER A 292 -22.91 -22.18 -9.99
C SER A 292 -21.70 -21.85 -9.09
N VAL A 293 -20.80 -20.99 -9.56
CA VAL A 293 -19.52 -20.65 -8.92
C VAL A 293 -19.46 -19.15 -8.54
N THR A 294 -20.41 -18.35 -9.04
CA THR A 294 -20.72 -16.99 -8.57
C THR A 294 -21.63 -17.06 -7.36
#